data_AF-A0A8J3VHZ9-F1
#
_entry.id   AF-A0A8J3VHZ9-F1
#
_cell.length_a   1.000
_cell.length_b   1.000
_cell.length_c   1.000
_cell.angle_alpha   90.00
_cell.angle_beta   90.00
_cell.angle_gamma   90.00
#
_symmetry.space_group_name_H-M   'P 1'
#
loop_
_entity.id
_entity.type
_entity.pdbx_description
1 polymer ?
#
loop_
_entity_poly.entity_id
_entity_poly.type
_entity_poly.pdbx_seq_one_letter_code
_entity_poly.pdbx_strand_id
1 'polypeptide(L)'
;MDTTSLRQGYAELIAEARRGGFGQPPAGEWSAEQIIAHVAANDELLAETTEHVLSGNRRAYYNHDAVDTAKLTEIVAAHGNLEALTDWLEKTSSRLVELAGRLDEKMPTMVHTTIRDGDLTRVDQPWPWPRAIKVQAGHHLPAHLAQLRALRV
;
A
#
# COMPACT_ATOMS: atom_id res chain seq x y z
N MET A 1 11.52 1.28 13.56
CA MET A 1 12.10 2.33 12.69
C MET A 1 11.37 3.65 12.87
N ASP A 2 11.94 4.77 12.43
CA ASP A 2 11.16 6.02 12.32
C ASP A 2 10.05 5.88 11.27
N THR A 3 8.83 6.26 11.63
CA THR A 3 7.59 6.09 10.87
C THR A 3 6.93 7.43 10.52
N THR A 4 7.61 8.55 10.80
CA THR A 4 7.07 9.89 10.58
C THR A 4 6.63 10.11 9.14
N SER A 5 7.48 9.80 8.16
CA SER A 5 7.15 9.94 6.74
C SER A 5 6.03 9.00 6.29
N LEU A 6 5.98 7.78 6.84
CA LEU A 6 4.93 6.81 6.54
C LEU A 6 3.56 7.31 7.03
N ARG A 7 3.49 7.79 8.29
CA ARG A 7 2.27 8.39 8.86
C ARG A 7 1.80 9.60 8.05
N GLN A 8 2.74 10.48 7.68
CA GLN A 8 2.41 11.66 6.89
C GLN A 8 1.84 11.27 5.51
N GLY A 9 2.49 10.33 4.81
CA GLY A 9 2.01 9.87 3.51
C GLY A 9 0.59 9.31 3.56
N TYR A 10 0.27 8.49 4.56
CA TYR A 10 -1.08 7.97 4.76
C TYR A 10 -2.08 9.07 5.10
N ALA A 11 -1.73 9.99 6.01
CA ALA A 11 -2.62 11.08 6.37
C ALA A 11 -2.98 11.95 5.16
N GLU A 12 -2.01 12.24 4.29
CA GLU A 12 -2.25 12.99 3.05
C GLU A 12 -3.14 12.23 2.06
N LEU A 13 -2.89 10.93 1.86
CA LEU A 13 -3.69 10.09 0.96
C LEU A 13 -5.12 9.90 1.47
N ILE A 14 -5.30 9.63 2.76
CA ILE A 14 -6.62 9.46 3.38
C ILE A 14 -7.38 10.79 3.32
N ALA A 15 -6.75 11.92 3.64
CA ALA A 15 -7.39 13.22 3.54
C ALA A 15 -7.82 13.56 2.10
N GLU A 16 -7.03 13.16 1.11
CA GLU A 16 -7.39 13.27 -0.30
C GLU A 16 -8.61 12.40 -0.63
N ALA A 17 -8.59 11.12 -0.27
CA ALA A 17 -9.70 10.20 -0.54
C ALA A 17 -11.01 10.67 0.11
N ARG A 18 -10.96 11.14 1.36
CA ARG A 18 -12.12 11.69 2.09
C ARG A 18 -12.69 12.96 1.45
N ARG A 19 -11.87 13.75 0.76
CA ARG A 19 -12.33 14.93 0.04
C ARG A 19 -13.32 14.57 -1.07
N GLY A 20 -13.13 13.39 -1.70
CA GLY A 20 -13.90 12.98 -2.85
C GLY A 20 -13.76 13.95 -4.03
N GLY A 21 -14.77 13.97 -4.90
CA GLY A 21 -14.76 14.83 -6.09
C GLY A 21 -13.86 14.28 -7.20
N PHE A 22 -13.88 12.96 -7.39
CA PHE A 22 -13.13 12.29 -8.45
C PHE A 22 -14.04 11.98 -9.64
N GLY A 23 -13.52 12.23 -10.83
CA GLY A 23 -14.16 11.90 -12.10
C GLY A 23 -13.86 10.48 -12.56
N GLN A 24 -14.28 10.18 -13.78
CA GLN A 24 -13.95 8.92 -14.44
C GLN A 24 -12.46 8.86 -14.77
N PRO A 25 -11.79 7.72 -14.53
CA PRO A 25 -10.39 7.56 -14.90
C PRO A 25 -10.22 7.52 -16.42
N PRO A 26 -9.04 7.90 -16.94
CA PRO A 26 -8.65 7.61 -18.32
C PRO A 26 -8.77 6.11 -18.64
N ALA A 27 -8.98 5.79 -19.92
CA ALA A 27 -9.11 4.41 -20.35
C ALA A 27 -7.85 3.59 -20.01
N GLY A 28 -8.05 2.48 -19.29
CA GLY A 28 -6.96 1.60 -18.84
C GLY A 28 -6.31 2.02 -17.52
N GLU A 29 -6.72 3.14 -16.92
CA GLU A 29 -6.26 3.57 -15.59
C GLU A 29 -7.26 3.19 -14.50
N TRP A 30 -6.80 3.22 -13.25
CA TRP A 30 -7.61 2.88 -12.08
C TRP A 30 -8.52 4.02 -11.64
N SER A 31 -9.73 3.68 -11.22
CA SER A 31 -10.62 4.62 -10.51
C SER A 31 -10.07 5.00 -9.14
N ALA A 32 -10.65 6.04 -8.51
CA ALA A 32 -10.30 6.41 -7.14
C ALA A 32 -10.49 5.23 -6.17
N GLU A 33 -11.58 4.48 -6.30
CA GLU A 33 -11.86 3.28 -5.51
C GLU A 33 -10.80 2.20 -5.71
N GLN A 34 -10.39 1.94 -6.95
CA GLN A 34 -9.36 0.94 -7.23
C GLN A 34 -7.99 1.35 -6.70
N ILE A 35 -7.64 2.65 -6.75
CA ILE A 35 -6.40 3.17 -6.15
C ILE A 35 -6.41 2.96 -4.63
N ILE A 36 -7.50 3.31 -3.95
CA ILE A 36 -7.60 3.13 -2.49
C ILE A 36 -7.63 1.64 -2.11
N ALA A 37 -8.36 0.82 -2.86
CA ALA A 37 -8.39 -0.63 -2.68
C ALA A 37 -6.98 -1.25 -2.83
N HIS A 38 -6.23 -0.80 -3.83
CA HIS A 38 -4.85 -1.24 -4.06
C HIS A 38 -3.96 -0.94 -2.86
N VAL A 39 -3.94 0.31 -2.40
CA VAL A 39 -3.08 0.71 -1.27
C VAL A 39 -3.46 -0.06 -0.01
N ALA A 40 -4.76 -0.17 0.30
CA ALA A 40 -5.22 -0.88 1.49
C ALA A 40 -4.91 -2.39 1.43
N ALA A 41 -5.08 -3.04 0.28
CA ALA A 41 -4.71 -4.45 0.10
C ALA A 41 -3.19 -4.67 0.23
N ASN A 42 -2.40 -3.78 -0.35
CA ASN A 42 -0.94 -3.82 -0.24
C ASN A 42 -0.48 -3.61 1.22
N ASP A 43 -1.17 -2.77 1.98
CA ASP A 43 -0.89 -2.55 3.40
C ASP A 43 -1.15 -3.81 4.24
N GLU A 44 -2.19 -4.60 3.95
CA GLU A 44 -2.40 -5.90 4.60
C GLU A 44 -1.23 -6.85 4.34
N LEU A 45 -0.76 -6.95 3.10
CA LEU A 45 0.39 -7.79 2.74
C LEU A 45 1.67 -7.34 3.44
N LEU A 46 1.93 -6.03 3.48
CA LEU A 46 3.06 -5.45 4.21
C LEU A 46 2.94 -5.71 5.72
N ALA A 47 1.75 -5.56 6.30
CA ALA A 47 1.51 -5.78 7.72
C ALA A 47 1.74 -7.25 8.09
N GLU A 48 1.17 -8.19 7.33
CA GLU A 48 1.39 -9.63 7.51
C GLU A 48 2.88 -9.98 7.45
N THR A 49 3.59 -9.54 6.41
CA THR A 49 5.03 -9.82 6.29
C THR A 49 5.81 -9.19 7.45
N THR A 50 5.40 -8.01 7.92
CA THR A 50 6.03 -7.35 9.08
C THR A 50 5.82 -8.17 10.36
N GLU A 51 4.64 -8.74 10.59
CA GLU A 51 4.38 -9.64 11.73
C GLU A 51 5.22 -10.92 11.66
N HIS A 52 5.37 -11.51 10.47
CA HIS A 52 6.28 -12.63 10.26
C HIS A 52 7.72 -12.25 10.60
N VAL A 53 8.20 -11.09 10.14
CA VAL A 53 9.55 -10.60 10.47
C VAL A 53 9.73 -10.38 11.96
N LEU A 54 8.76 -9.76 12.64
CA LEU A 54 8.81 -9.50 14.08
C LEU A 54 8.75 -10.78 14.92
N SER A 55 8.16 -11.87 14.39
CA SER A 55 8.18 -13.19 15.01
C SER A 55 9.40 -14.05 14.62
N GLY A 56 10.34 -13.50 13.86
CA GLY A 56 11.57 -14.18 13.43
C GLY A 56 11.43 -15.02 12.16
N ASN A 57 10.27 -15.00 11.51
CA ASN A 57 10.02 -15.66 10.22
C ASN A 57 10.42 -14.75 9.04
N ARG A 58 10.81 -15.36 7.92
CA ARG A 58 11.22 -14.70 6.68
C ARG A 58 10.24 -14.96 5.55
N ARG A 59 8.94 -14.93 5.85
CA ARG A 59 7.88 -15.11 4.84
C ARG A 59 8.10 -14.08 3.73
N ALA A 60 8.15 -14.56 2.50
CA ALA A 60 8.36 -13.71 1.34
C ALA A 60 7.16 -12.78 1.10
N TYR A 61 7.44 -11.64 0.48
CA TYR A 61 6.46 -10.63 0.13
C TYR A 61 6.24 -10.59 -1.39
N TYR A 62 4.98 -10.60 -1.80
CA TYR A 62 4.55 -10.53 -3.20
C TYR A 62 3.31 -9.64 -3.29
N ASN A 63 3.34 -8.56 -4.07
CA ASN A 63 2.21 -7.64 -4.21
C ASN A 63 1.21 -8.00 -5.33
N HIS A 64 1.31 -9.20 -5.90
CA HIS A 64 0.60 -9.58 -7.13
C HIS A 64 -0.92 -9.36 -7.04
N ASP A 65 -1.55 -9.89 -6.00
CA ASP A 65 -3.01 -9.79 -5.81
C ASP A 65 -3.45 -8.34 -5.56
N ALA A 66 -2.56 -7.50 -5.03
CA ALA A 66 -2.84 -6.09 -4.82
C ALA A 66 -2.75 -5.27 -6.11
N VAL A 67 -2.11 -5.73 -7.19
CA VAL A 67 -1.99 -4.98 -8.46
C VAL A 67 -2.86 -5.53 -9.59
N ASP A 68 -3.54 -6.66 -9.39
CA ASP A 68 -4.44 -7.23 -10.39
C ASP A 68 -5.76 -6.43 -10.46
N THR A 69 -6.01 -5.79 -11.60
CA THR A 69 -7.21 -4.97 -11.83
C THR A 69 -8.52 -5.76 -11.67
N ALA A 70 -8.55 -7.04 -12.05
CA ALA A 70 -9.72 -7.87 -11.84
C ALA A 70 -9.96 -8.09 -10.34
N LYS A 71 -8.90 -8.34 -9.58
CA LYS A 71 -8.99 -8.51 -8.12
C LYS A 71 -9.38 -7.21 -7.41
N LEU A 72 -8.84 -6.07 -7.84
CA LEU A 72 -9.24 -4.76 -7.32
C LEU A 72 -10.72 -4.48 -7.58
N THR A 73 -11.23 -4.87 -8.74
CA THR A 73 -12.67 -4.73 -9.05
C THR A 73 -13.54 -5.56 -8.11
N GLU A 74 -13.14 -6.78 -7.77
CA GLU A 74 -13.82 -7.61 -6.76
C GLU A 74 -13.78 -6.96 -5.38
N ILE A 75 -12.63 -6.42 -4.97
CA ILE A 75 -12.46 -5.75 -3.66
C ILE A 75 -13.36 -4.51 -3.57
N VAL A 76 -13.39 -3.69 -4.62
CA VAL A 76 -14.26 -2.51 -4.71
C VAL A 76 -15.72 -2.92 -4.61
N ALA A 77 -16.15 -3.95 -5.36
CA ALA A 77 -17.52 -4.46 -5.28
C ALA A 77 -17.88 -4.97 -3.88
N ALA A 78 -16.93 -5.59 -3.16
CA ALA A 78 -17.16 -6.11 -1.81
C ALA A 78 -17.25 -5.00 -0.74
N HIS A 79 -16.52 -3.90 -0.88
CA HIS A 79 -16.55 -2.77 0.06
C HIS A 79 -17.62 -1.72 -0.29
N GLY A 80 -18.05 -1.68 -1.55
CA GLY A 80 -19.16 -0.86 -2.02
C GLY A 80 -18.72 0.50 -2.56
N ASN A 81 -18.17 1.37 -1.72
CA ASN A 81 -17.88 2.76 -2.11
C ASN A 81 -16.52 3.26 -1.58
N LEU A 82 -16.12 4.44 -2.08
CA LEU A 82 -14.86 5.07 -1.70
C LEU A 82 -14.74 5.35 -0.20
N GLU A 83 -15.84 5.69 0.48
CA GLU A 83 -15.83 5.95 1.93
C GLU A 83 -15.47 4.68 2.71
N ALA A 84 -16.13 3.57 2.43
CA ALA A 84 -15.86 2.28 3.06
C ALA A 84 -14.45 1.75 2.74
N LEU A 85 -13.96 1.97 1.52
CA LEU A 85 -12.58 1.67 1.15
C LEU A 85 -11.58 2.56 1.90
N THR A 86 -11.91 3.83 2.12
CA THR A 86 -11.07 4.76 2.89
C THR A 86 -11.05 4.39 4.37
N ASP A 87 -12.16 3.94 4.95
CA ASP A 87 -12.22 3.36 6.30
C ASP A 87 -11.31 2.13 6.43
N TRP A 88 -11.29 1.28 5.39
CA TRP A 88 -10.42 0.12 5.36
C TRP A 88 -8.94 0.53 5.27
N LEU A 89 -8.59 1.47 4.38
CA LEU A 89 -7.24 2.04 4.29
C LEU A 89 -6.78 2.62 5.64
N GLU A 90 -7.63 3.33 6.36
CA GLU A 90 -7.29 3.90 7.67
C GLU A 90 -6.94 2.82 8.70
N LYS A 91 -7.67 1.69 8.69
CA LYS A 91 -7.39 0.54 9.56
C LYS A 91 -6.08 -0.14 9.19
N THR A 92 -5.86 -0.44 7.92
CA THR A 92 -4.68 -1.20 7.46
C THR A 92 -3.41 -0.39 7.58
N SER A 93 -3.45 0.89 7.21
CA SER A 93 -2.32 1.81 7.37
C SER A 93 -1.95 2.02 8.85
N SER A 94 -2.93 2.16 9.74
CA SER A 94 -2.68 2.27 11.18
C SER A 94 -1.95 1.05 11.74
N ARG A 95 -2.42 -0.15 11.38
CA ARG A 95 -1.77 -1.43 11.73
C ARG A 95 -0.34 -1.48 11.20
N LEU A 96 -0.13 -1.15 9.93
CA LEU A 96 1.20 -1.19 9.32
C LEU A 96 2.16 -0.20 9.98
N VAL A 97 1.71 1.03 10.26
CA VAL A 97 2.50 2.05 10.94
C VAL A 97 2.95 1.59 12.33
N GLU A 98 2.04 0.97 13.10
CA GLU A 98 2.38 0.43 14.43
C GLU A 98 3.45 -0.67 14.32
N LEU A 99 3.25 -1.63 13.42
CA LEU A 99 4.18 -2.73 13.19
C LEU A 99 5.54 -2.24 12.70
N ALA A 100 5.56 -1.30 11.77
CA ALA A 100 6.79 -0.68 11.28
C ALA A 100 7.58 -0.02 12.41
N GLY A 101 6.90 0.66 13.35
CA GLY A 101 7.54 1.26 14.52
C GLY A 101 8.43 0.29 15.32
N ARG A 102 8.06 -1.00 15.32
CA ARG A 102 8.75 -2.08 16.06
C ARG A 102 9.94 -2.70 15.31
N LEU A 103 10.12 -2.42 14.02
CA LEU A 103 11.21 -2.99 13.24
C LEU A 103 12.59 -2.45 13.67
N ASP A 104 13.57 -3.34 13.79
CA ASP A 104 14.98 -2.99 13.96
C ASP A 104 15.63 -2.67 12.61
N GLU A 105 16.28 -1.51 12.53
CA GLU A 105 17.00 -1.05 11.35
C GLU A 105 18.49 -1.40 11.39
N LYS A 106 19.04 -1.72 12.56
CA LYS A 106 20.47 -2.02 12.73
C LYS A 106 20.80 -3.43 12.28
N MET A 107 19.90 -4.38 12.51
CA MET A 107 20.04 -5.78 12.11
C MET A 107 18.79 -6.25 11.37
N PRO A 108 18.55 -5.74 10.15
CA PRO A 108 17.30 -5.99 9.44
C PRO A 108 17.21 -7.44 8.95
N THR A 109 16.04 -8.06 9.12
CA THR A 109 15.73 -9.36 8.51
C THR A 109 15.66 -9.22 6.99
N MET A 110 16.35 -10.11 6.26
CA MET A 110 16.24 -10.19 4.81
C MET A 110 14.98 -10.97 4.41
N VAL A 111 14.12 -10.35 3.61
CA VAL A 111 12.87 -10.90 3.11
C VAL A 111 12.93 -10.93 1.59
N HIS A 112 12.67 -12.10 0.99
CA HIS A 112 12.50 -12.19 -0.45
C HIS A 112 11.28 -11.36 -0.87
N THR A 113 11.52 -10.36 -1.72
CA THR A 113 10.56 -9.31 -2.05
C THR A 113 10.38 -9.29 -3.56
N THR A 114 9.14 -9.45 -3.99
CA THR A 114 8.75 -9.29 -5.40
C THR A 114 7.75 -8.15 -5.51
N ILE A 115 8.07 -7.17 -6.36
CA ILE A 115 7.20 -6.01 -6.64
C ILE A 115 6.91 -6.01 -8.13
N ARG A 116 5.62 -6.09 -8.45
CA ARG A 116 5.08 -5.91 -9.79
C ARG A 116 4.43 -4.54 -9.92
N ASP A 117 4.54 -4.00 -11.13
CA ASP A 117 3.92 -2.77 -11.59
C ASP A 117 3.32 -3.09 -12.97
N GLY A 118 2.01 -3.37 -12.98
CA GLY A 118 1.35 -4.05 -14.10
C GLY A 118 2.02 -5.39 -14.44
N ASP A 119 2.40 -5.54 -15.71
CA ASP A 119 3.07 -6.75 -16.20
C ASP A 119 4.59 -6.77 -15.94
N LEU A 120 5.15 -5.69 -15.40
CA LEU A 120 6.59 -5.57 -15.18
C LEU A 120 6.96 -5.95 -13.75
N THR A 121 7.85 -6.93 -13.62
CA THR A 121 8.56 -7.19 -12.36
C THR A 121 9.63 -6.12 -12.16
N ARG A 122 9.45 -5.28 -11.14
CA ARG A 122 10.40 -4.20 -10.78
C ARG A 122 11.46 -4.68 -9.79
N VAL A 123 11.07 -5.60 -8.91
CA VAL A 123 11.94 -6.18 -7.88
C VAL A 123 11.64 -7.66 -7.82
N ASP A 124 12.69 -8.47 -7.74
CA ASP A 124 12.60 -9.91 -7.46
C ASP A 124 13.89 -10.38 -6.79
N GLN A 125 14.05 -10.00 -5.52
CA GLN A 125 15.29 -10.28 -4.77
C GLN A 125 15.08 -10.08 -3.25
N PRO A 126 15.97 -10.63 -2.40
CA PRO A 126 15.98 -10.34 -0.98
C PRO A 126 16.25 -8.85 -0.68
N TRP A 127 15.38 -8.22 0.10
CA TRP A 127 15.58 -6.88 0.64
C TRP A 127 15.65 -6.92 2.18
N PRO A 128 16.42 -6.01 2.80
CA PRO A 128 16.25 -5.72 4.23
C PRO A 128 14.82 -5.23 4.45
N TRP A 129 14.03 -5.87 5.31
CA TRP A 129 12.59 -5.59 5.39
C TRP A 129 12.23 -4.10 5.63
N PRO A 130 12.94 -3.35 6.49
CA PRO A 130 12.70 -1.91 6.63
C PRO A 130 12.83 -1.11 5.33
N ARG A 131 13.59 -1.60 4.34
CA ARG A 131 13.69 -0.98 3.01
C ARG A 131 12.34 -1.00 2.28
N ALA A 132 11.59 -2.09 2.34
CA ALA A 132 10.28 -2.19 1.70
C ALA A 132 9.32 -1.14 2.27
N ILE A 133 9.32 -0.98 3.60
CA ILE A 133 8.52 0.04 4.31
C ILE A 133 8.96 1.47 3.95
N LYS A 134 10.27 1.71 3.78
CA LYS A 134 10.76 3.02 3.31
C LYS A 134 10.34 3.32 1.87
N VAL A 135 10.31 2.33 0.99
CA VAL A 135 9.81 2.48 -0.38
C VAL A 135 8.31 2.77 -0.39
N GLN A 136 7.54 2.16 0.51
CA GLN A 136 6.12 2.49 0.68
C GLN A 136 5.94 3.99 0.96
N ALA A 137 6.66 4.52 1.96
CA ALA A 137 6.56 5.92 2.34
C ALA A 137 7.13 6.89 1.28
N GLY A 138 8.30 6.58 0.72
CA GLY A 138 9.06 7.51 -0.11
C GLY A 138 8.71 7.49 -1.60
N HIS A 139 7.98 6.47 -2.06
CA HIS A 139 7.67 6.32 -3.48
C HIS A 139 6.22 5.91 -3.73
N HIS A 140 5.75 4.85 -3.10
CA HIS A 140 4.42 4.28 -3.39
C HIS A 140 3.29 5.24 -2.99
N LEU A 141 3.25 5.70 -1.73
CA LEU A 141 2.21 6.62 -1.28
C LEU A 141 2.20 7.94 -2.04
N PRO A 142 3.34 8.63 -2.28
CA PRO A 142 3.36 9.82 -3.12
C PRO A 142 2.86 9.59 -4.55
N ALA A 143 3.19 8.44 -5.16
CA ALA A 143 2.74 8.10 -6.50
C ALA A 143 1.21 7.95 -6.56
N HIS A 144 0.61 7.19 -5.64
CA HIS A 144 -0.85 7.01 -5.62
C HIS A 144 -1.61 8.25 -5.15
N LEU A 145 -1.01 9.09 -4.30
CA LEU A 145 -1.56 10.41 -4.00
C LEU A 145 -1.60 11.31 -5.24
N ALA A 146 -0.54 11.31 -6.05
CA ALA A 146 -0.51 12.06 -7.29
C ALA A 146 -1.53 11.51 -8.31
N GLN A 147 -1.62 10.18 -8.42
CA GLN A 147 -2.61 9.50 -9.26
C GLN A 147 -4.04 9.86 -8.86
N LEU A 148 -4.36 9.79 -7.57
CA LEU A 148 -5.68 10.15 -7.04
C LEU A 148 -6.03 11.62 -7.31
N ARG A 149 -5.07 12.53 -7.12
CA ARG A 149 -5.25 13.96 -7.42
C ARG A 149 -5.49 14.25 -8.89
N ALA A 150 -4.92 13.44 -9.80
CA ALA A 150 -5.14 13.58 -11.23
C ALA A 150 -6.59 13.28 -11.65
N LEU A 151 -7.35 12.57 -10.81
CA LEU A 151 -8.76 12.25 -11.05
C LEU A 151 -9.73 13.35 -10.60
N ARG A 152 -9.28 14.43 -9.95
CA ARG A 152 -10.18 15.49 -9.45
C ARG A 152 -10.97 16.16 -10.57
N VAL A 153 -12.21 16.56 -10.27
CA VAL A 153 -13.09 17.36 -11.14
C VAL A 153 -13.45 18.71 -10.54
#